data_AF-A0A3S3PDF9-F1
#
_entry.id   AF-A0A3S3PDF9-F1
#
_cell.length_a   1.000
_cell.length_b   1.000
_cell.length_c   1.000
_cell.angle_alpha   90.00
_cell.angle_beta   90.00
_cell.angle_gamma   90.00
#
_symmetry.space_group_name_H-M   'P 1'
#
loop_
_entity.id
_entity.type
_entity.pdbx_description
1 polymer ?
#
loop_
_entity_poly.entity_id
_entity_poly.type
_entity_poly.pdbx_seq_one_letter_code
_entity_poly.pdbx_strand_id
1 'polypeptide(L)'
;MTNYKDDPDLNVFPNLKYVASELWQVKSGTLFDNILICDDPEYAKKFAEETWGKQKDADKAAFDEVGKKKEAEVRRVQTYVEALDLLKIRNAMPNKAQQQQKDSVVVTTKWETFDPTPATSSSYSHSKLDWEFFE
;
A
#
# COMPACT_ATOMS: atom_id res chain seq x y z
N MET A 1 -61.38 2.77 -2.93
CA MET A 1 -61.21 1.64 -2.00
C MET A 1 -59.97 0.89 -2.46
N THR A 2 -58.90 0.90 -1.67
CA THR A 2 -57.62 0.26 -2.03
C THR A 2 -57.76 -1.25 -1.89
N ASN A 3 -57.44 -2.00 -2.96
CA ASN A 3 -57.48 -3.46 -3.01
C ASN A 3 -56.23 -4.05 -2.33
N TYR A 4 -56.08 -3.82 -1.03
CA TYR A 4 -55.01 -4.41 -0.23
C TYR A 4 -55.39 -5.85 0.16
N LYS A 5 -54.45 -6.79 0.00
CA LYS A 5 -54.58 -8.18 0.44
C LYS A 5 -53.35 -8.55 1.26
N ASP A 6 -53.58 -9.11 2.43
CA ASP A 6 -52.52 -9.67 3.26
C ASP A 6 -52.18 -11.08 2.76
N ASP A 7 -50.90 -11.43 2.78
CA ASP A 7 -50.38 -12.71 2.27
C ASP A 7 -49.59 -13.44 3.38
N PRO A 8 -50.11 -14.56 3.92
CA PRO A 8 -49.43 -15.31 4.98
C PRO A 8 -48.17 -16.03 4.50
N ASP A 9 -48.02 -16.27 3.19
CA ASP A 9 -46.93 -17.07 2.62
C ASP A 9 -45.78 -16.22 2.08
N LEU A 10 -45.77 -14.91 2.39
CA LEU A 10 -44.78 -13.95 1.90
C LEU A 10 -43.32 -14.37 2.12
N ASN A 11 -43.04 -15.15 3.17
CA ASN A 11 -41.70 -15.62 3.52
C ASN A 11 -41.39 -17.05 3.03
N VAL A 12 -42.33 -17.72 2.34
CA VAL A 12 -42.21 -19.12 1.93
C VAL A 12 -41.67 -19.20 0.50
N PHE A 13 -40.43 -19.70 0.37
CA PHE A 13 -39.80 -19.96 -0.92
C PHE A 13 -39.56 -21.46 -1.09
N PRO A 14 -40.27 -22.14 -2.02
CA PRO A 14 -40.26 -23.60 -2.08
C PRO A 14 -38.95 -24.20 -2.61
N ASN A 15 -38.13 -23.43 -3.33
CA ASN A 15 -36.91 -23.95 -3.95
C ASN A 15 -35.78 -22.90 -3.88
N LEU A 16 -34.85 -23.07 -2.93
CA LEU A 16 -33.60 -22.31 -2.84
C LEU A 16 -32.45 -23.25 -3.20
N LYS A 17 -31.75 -22.99 -4.31
CA LYS A 17 -30.70 -23.88 -4.85
C LYS A 17 -29.29 -23.28 -4.83
N TYR A 18 -29.20 -21.96 -4.88
CA TYR A 18 -27.95 -21.25 -5.07
C TYR A 18 -27.81 -20.14 -4.03
N VAL A 19 -26.58 -19.94 -3.60
CA VAL A 19 -26.16 -18.82 -2.78
C VAL A 19 -25.09 -18.10 -3.57
N ALA A 20 -25.30 -16.82 -3.84
CA ALA A 20 -24.37 -16.00 -4.59
C ALA A 20 -24.23 -14.64 -3.89
N SER A 21 -23.02 -14.08 -3.97
CA SER A 21 -22.72 -12.75 -3.46
C SER A 21 -22.49 -11.84 -4.64
N GLU A 22 -23.43 -10.93 -4.90
CA GLU A 22 -23.34 -9.93 -5.97
C GLU A 22 -23.24 -8.53 -5.34
N LEU A 23 -22.10 -7.87 -5.54
CA LEU A 23 -21.83 -6.55 -4.97
C LEU A 23 -20.84 -5.74 -5.81
N TRP A 24 -21.07 -4.43 -5.83
CA TRP A 24 -20.14 -3.45 -6.39
C TRP A 24 -19.17 -2.97 -5.30
N GLN A 25 -17.86 -3.02 -5.57
CA GLN A 25 -16.82 -2.64 -4.61
C GLN A 25 -15.85 -1.61 -5.21
N VAL A 26 -15.67 -0.46 -4.54
CA VAL A 26 -14.70 0.57 -4.95
C VAL A 26 -13.29 0.26 -4.44
N LYS A 27 -13.16 -0.24 -3.20
CA LYS A 27 -11.90 -0.68 -2.60
C LYS A 27 -12.05 -2.13 -2.15
N SER A 28 -11.16 -3.01 -2.63
CA SER A 28 -11.14 -4.43 -2.26
C SER A 28 -10.69 -4.65 -0.81
N GLY A 29 -10.89 -5.87 -0.31
CA GLY A 29 -10.43 -6.29 1.03
C GLY A 29 -11.50 -6.91 1.92
N THR A 30 -12.72 -7.07 1.42
CA THR A 30 -13.80 -7.78 2.13
C THR A 30 -13.59 -9.29 2.01
N LEU A 31 -13.60 -10.00 3.14
CA LEU A 31 -13.57 -11.45 3.20
C LEU A 31 -14.89 -11.95 3.82
N PHE A 32 -15.56 -12.88 3.16
CA PHE A 32 -16.72 -13.59 3.71
C PHE A 32 -16.28 -14.99 4.13
N ASP A 33 -16.64 -15.39 5.34
CA ASP A 33 -16.39 -16.72 5.88
C ASP A 33 -17.61 -17.17 6.70
N ASN A 34 -17.74 -18.47 6.95
CA ASN A 34 -18.75 -19.07 7.82
C ASN A 34 -20.21 -18.79 7.39
N ILE A 35 -20.51 -18.91 6.09
CA ILE A 35 -21.88 -18.79 5.58
C ILE A 35 -22.71 -19.99 6.06
N LEU A 36 -23.69 -19.75 6.92
CA LEU A 36 -24.63 -20.76 7.43
C LEU A 36 -26.06 -20.46 6.98
N ILE A 37 -26.76 -21.49 6.48
CA ILE A 37 -28.19 -21.47 6.20
C ILE A 37 -28.82 -22.59 7.02
N CYS A 38 -29.71 -22.23 7.94
CA CYS A 38 -30.41 -23.19 8.79
C CYS A 38 -31.81 -22.67 9.18
N ASP A 39 -32.65 -23.58 9.62
CA ASP A 39 -34.01 -23.35 10.12
C ASP A 39 -34.09 -23.28 11.66
N ASP A 40 -33.00 -23.63 12.36
CA ASP A 40 -32.92 -23.59 13.82
C ASP A 40 -32.17 -22.35 14.36
N PRO A 41 -32.85 -21.45 15.10
CA PRO A 41 -32.21 -20.29 15.70
C PRO A 41 -31.22 -20.63 16.83
N GLU A 42 -31.41 -21.73 17.55
CA GLU A 42 -30.50 -22.13 18.63
C GLU A 42 -29.17 -22.62 18.07
N TYR A 43 -29.22 -23.48 17.04
CA TYR A 43 -28.03 -23.90 16.31
C TYR A 43 -27.29 -22.72 15.66
N ALA A 44 -28.01 -21.80 15.02
CA ALA A 44 -27.41 -20.60 14.41
C ALA A 44 -26.61 -19.79 15.43
N LYS A 45 -27.18 -19.60 16.62
CA LYS A 45 -26.52 -18.86 17.70
C LYS A 45 -25.26 -19.56 18.19
N LYS A 46 -25.33 -20.87 18.42
CA LYS A 46 -24.17 -21.68 18.83
C LYS A 46 -23.06 -21.61 17.79
N PHE A 47 -23.38 -21.76 16.51
CA PHE A 47 -22.41 -21.67 15.43
C PHE A 47 -21.75 -20.29 15.36
N ALA A 48 -22.51 -19.21 15.53
CA ALA A 48 -21.99 -17.84 15.57
C ALA A 48 -21.05 -17.60 16.77
N GLU A 49 -21.37 -18.14 17.94
CA GLU A 49 -20.51 -18.08 19.14
C GLU A 49 -19.23 -18.90 18.95
N GLU A 50 -19.31 -20.07 18.31
CA GLU A 50 -18.17 -20.96 18.10
C GLU A 50 -17.19 -20.47 17.02
N THR A 51 -17.68 -19.71 16.04
CA THR A 51 -16.88 -19.16 14.93
C THR A 51 -16.48 -17.72 15.20
N TRP A 52 -17.33 -16.75 14.84
CA TRP A 52 -17.09 -15.32 15.00
C TRP A 52 -16.85 -14.93 16.46
N GLY A 53 -17.63 -15.50 17.39
CA GLY A 53 -17.54 -15.18 18.81
C GLY A 53 -16.14 -15.41 19.41
N LYS A 54 -15.43 -16.45 18.97
CA LYS A 54 -14.07 -16.77 19.45
C LYS A 54 -12.99 -15.91 18.79
N GLN A 55 -13.18 -15.54 17.52
CA GLN A 55 -12.17 -14.87 16.71
C GLN A 55 -12.23 -13.35 16.80
N LYS A 56 -13.43 -12.76 17.00
CA LYS A 56 -13.68 -11.31 16.89
C LYS A 56 -12.69 -10.43 17.67
N ASP A 57 -12.33 -10.81 18.89
CA ASP A 57 -11.51 -9.98 19.77
C ASP A 57 -10.03 -10.10 19.42
N ALA A 58 -9.58 -11.31 19.08
CA ALA A 58 -8.22 -11.57 18.63
C ALA A 58 -7.96 -10.89 17.27
N ASP A 59 -8.89 -11.04 16.32
CA ASP A 59 -8.78 -10.44 15.00
C ASP A 59 -8.80 -8.91 15.07
N LYS A 60 -9.67 -8.34 15.92
CA LYS A 60 -9.70 -6.90 16.16
C LYS A 60 -8.37 -6.40 16.74
N ALA A 61 -7.81 -7.11 17.74
CA ALA A 61 -6.54 -6.72 18.34
C ALA A 61 -5.39 -6.76 17.32
N ALA A 62 -5.32 -7.83 16.52
CA ALA A 62 -4.32 -7.96 15.46
C ALA A 62 -4.46 -6.87 14.38
N PHE A 63 -5.70 -6.58 13.97
CA PHE A 63 -5.99 -5.52 13.00
C PHE A 63 -5.58 -4.14 13.52
N ASP A 64 -5.93 -3.81 14.77
CA ASP A 64 -5.56 -2.54 15.41
C ASP A 64 -4.03 -2.40 15.55
N GLU A 65 -3.31 -3.48 15.87
CA GLU A 65 -1.84 -3.47 15.96
C GLU A 65 -1.20 -3.21 14.59
N VAL A 66 -1.65 -3.92 13.56
CA VAL A 66 -1.18 -3.72 12.17
C VAL A 66 -1.51 -2.31 11.69
N GLY A 67 -2.69 -1.78 12.02
CA GLY A 67 -3.10 -0.42 11.73
C GLY A 67 -2.15 0.61 12.34
N LYS A 68 -1.84 0.49 13.63
CA LYS A 68 -0.89 1.38 14.33
C LYS A 68 0.52 1.32 13.73
N LYS A 69 1.00 0.14 13.35
CA LYS A 69 2.31 -0.02 12.68
C LYS A 69 2.35 0.71 11.34
N LYS A 70 1.32 0.53 10.51
CA LYS A 70 1.18 1.23 9.22
C LYS A 70 1.11 2.74 9.40
N GLU A 71 0.32 3.23 10.36
CA GLU A 71 0.21 4.66 10.64
C GLU A 71 1.55 5.25 11.12
N ALA A 72 2.26 4.55 12.00
CA ALA A 72 3.58 4.98 12.47
C ALA A 72 4.60 5.03 11.32
N GLU A 73 4.56 4.06 10.41
CA GLU A 73 5.43 4.04 9.23
C GLU A 73 5.11 5.18 8.26
N VAL A 74 3.83 5.40 7.94
CA VAL A 74 3.39 6.53 7.11
C VAL A 74 3.84 7.86 7.74
N ARG A 75 3.67 8.02 9.05
CA ARG A 75 4.12 9.22 9.77
C ARG A 75 5.63 9.40 9.70
N ARG A 76 6.41 8.33 9.86
CA ARG A 76 7.88 8.40 9.75
C ARG A 76 8.30 8.85 8.36
N VAL A 77 7.76 8.23 7.33
CA VAL A 77 8.05 8.60 5.92
C VAL A 77 7.66 10.06 5.68
N GLN A 78 6.49 10.47 6.15
CA GLN A 78 6.03 11.86 6.03
C GLN A 78 7.00 12.86 6.68
N THR A 79 7.49 12.59 7.88
CA THR A 79 8.49 13.45 8.56
C THR A 79 9.81 13.52 7.77
N TYR A 80 10.27 12.41 7.19
CA TYR A 80 11.48 12.43 6.35
C TYR A 80 11.28 13.25 5.08
N VAL A 81 10.13 13.14 4.43
CA VAL A 81 9.79 13.91 3.23
C VAL A 81 9.79 15.41 3.54
N GLU A 82 9.12 15.82 4.62
CA GLU A 82 9.07 17.22 5.06
C GLU A 82 10.47 17.78 5.38
N ALA A 83 11.30 17.01 6.09
CA ALA A 83 12.67 17.40 6.40
C ALA A 83 13.53 17.57 5.12
N LEU A 84 13.39 16.66 4.15
CA LEU A 84 14.10 16.75 2.87
C LEU A 84 13.66 17.99 2.08
N ASP A 85 12.38 18.33 2.10
CA ASP A 85 11.87 19.51 1.40
C ASP A 85 12.40 20.81 2.03
N LEU A 86 12.47 20.89 3.36
CA LEU A 86 13.12 22.02 4.04
C LEU A 86 14.61 22.13 3.70
N LEU A 87 15.32 21.01 3.63
CA LEU A 87 16.74 21.00 3.24
C LEU A 87 16.94 21.43 1.78
N LYS A 88 16.06 21.00 0.86
CA LYS A 88 16.07 21.45 -0.54
C LYS A 88 15.84 22.96 -0.64
N ILE A 89 14.85 23.50 0.09
CA ILE A 89 14.57 24.93 0.13
C ILE A 89 15.79 25.71 0.63
N ARG A 90 16.41 25.24 1.74
CA ARG A 90 17.60 25.87 2.30
C ARG A 90 18.79 25.86 1.34
N ASN A 91 19.02 24.75 0.64
CA ASN A 91 20.12 24.64 -0.32
C ASN A 91 19.85 25.44 -1.62
N ALA A 92 18.58 25.57 -2.02
CA ALA A 92 18.15 26.35 -3.18
C ALA A 92 18.11 27.87 -2.90
N MET A 93 18.01 28.27 -1.64
CA MET A 93 18.15 29.65 -1.18
C MET A 93 19.49 29.84 -0.45
N PRO A 94 20.63 29.92 -1.15
CA PRO A 94 21.88 30.30 -0.51
C PRO A 94 21.74 31.73 0.00
N ASN A 95 21.44 31.86 1.29
CA ASN A 95 21.36 33.15 1.94
C ASN A 95 22.73 33.84 1.77
N LYS A 96 22.75 35.02 1.13
CA LYS A 96 23.90 35.92 0.99
C LYS A 96 24.31 36.54 2.34
N ALA A 97 24.44 35.73 3.40
CA ALA A 97 24.69 36.19 4.76
C ALA A 97 25.75 35.34 5.50
N GLN A 98 26.58 34.61 4.76
CA GLN A 98 27.87 34.09 5.25
C GLN A 98 28.96 34.32 4.20
N GLN A 99 29.19 35.59 3.86
CA GLN A 99 30.49 36.04 3.33
C GLN A 99 31.23 36.75 4.47
N GLN A 100 31.71 35.99 5.44
CA GLN A 100 32.87 36.41 6.22
C GLN A 100 33.63 35.18 6.70
N GLN A 101 34.79 34.99 6.07
CA GLN A 101 35.91 34.12 6.42
C GLN A 101 35.64 32.61 6.49
N LYS A 102 35.94 31.94 5.36
CA LYS A 102 36.68 30.67 5.40
C LYS A 102 37.56 30.60 4.15
N ASP A 103 38.78 30.15 4.38
CA ASP A 103 39.92 30.18 3.47
C ASP A 103 39.57 29.78 2.04
N SER A 104 40.19 30.43 1.06
CA SER A 104 40.10 29.99 -0.33
C SER A 104 40.71 28.60 -0.42
N VAL A 105 39.86 27.57 -0.35
CA VAL A 105 40.24 26.24 -0.82
C VAL A 105 40.36 26.36 -2.33
N VAL A 106 41.58 26.59 -2.80
CA VAL A 106 41.90 26.50 -4.22
C VAL A 106 41.85 25.02 -4.59
N VAL A 107 40.76 24.58 -5.20
CA VAL A 107 40.70 23.26 -5.85
C VAL A 107 41.51 23.36 -7.13
N THR A 108 42.79 22.96 -7.09
CA THR A 108 43.59 22.81 -8.30
C THR A 108 43.37 21.41 -8.88
N THR A 109 42.41 21.25 -9.78
CA THR A 109 42.39 20.09 -10.67
C THR A 109 43.45 20.31 -11.74
N LYS A 110 44.62 19.69 -11.56
CA LYS A 110 45.60 19.56 -12.64
C LYS A 110 45.06 18.54 -13.63
N TRP A 111 44.60 19.02 -14.77
CA TRP A 111 44.28 18.19 -15.92
C TRP A 111 45.59 17.79 -16.60
N GLU A 112 46.00 16.54 -16.46
CA GLU A 112 47.01 15.98 -17.38
C GLU A 112 46.35 15.84 -18.75
N THR A 113 46.90 16.53 -19.76
CA THR A 113 46.57 16.22 -21.15
C THR A 113 47.29 14.93 -21.45
N PHE A 114 46.55 13.83 -21.46
CA PHE A 114 47.08 12.56 -21.93
C PHE A 114 47.26 12.68 -23.44
N ASP A 115 48.52 12.64 -23.89
CA ASP A 115 48.83 12.61 -25.31
C ASP A 115 48.17 11.36 -25.95
N PRO A 116 47.48 11.49 -27.09
CA PRO A 116 46.88 10.35 -27.75
C PRO A 116 47.99 9.41 -28.23
N THR A 117 48.05 8.22 -27.64
CA THR A 117 48.83 7.12 -28.21
C THR A 117 48.20 6.73 -29.56
N PRO A 118 49.03 6.39 -30.58
CA PRO A 118 48.52 6.10 -31.90
C PRO A 118 47.66 4.84 -31.86
N ALA A 119 46.47 4.93 -32.46
CA ALA A 119 45.47 3.88 -32.48
C ALA A 119 46.03 2.56 -33.03
N THR A 120 45.96 1.51 -32.22
CA THR A 120 45.96 0.13 -32.73
C THR A 120 44.50 -0.31 -32.76
N SER A 121 43.96 -0.42 -33.97
CA SER A 121 42.63 -0.93 -34.24
C SER A 121 42.49 -2.38 -33.75
N SER A 122 41.66 -2.60 -32.74
CA SER A 122 40.99 -3.88 -32.55
C SER A 122 39.51 -3.65 -32.24
N SER A 123 38.68 -4.16 -33.13
CA SER A 123 37.23 -4.16 -33.02
C SER A 123 36.78 -5.01 -31.84
N TYR A 124 36.03 -4.44 -30.90
CA TYR A 124 35.29 -5.22 -29.92
C TYR A 124 33.83 -4.76 -29.88
N SER A 125 32.95 -5.72 -30.11
CA SER A 125 31.49 -5.58 -30.17
C SER A 125 30.93 -5.11 -28.84
N HIS A 126 30.09 -4.06 -28.89
CA HIS A 126 29.29 -3.62 -27.76
C HIS A 126 28.16 -4.64 -27.50
N SER A 127 28.29 -5.47 -26.47
CA SER A 127 27.13 -6.16 -25.91
C SER A 127 26.34 -5.16 -25.07
N LYS A 128 25.16 -4.80 -25.56
CA LYS A 128 24.14 -4.01 -24.86
C LYS A 128 23.68 -4.78 -23.63
N LEU A 129 23.87 -4.22 -22.44
CA LEU A 129 23.31 -4.78 -21.21
C LEU A 129 21.81 -4.42 -21.19
N ASP A 130 20.96 -5.45 -21.29
CA ASP A 130 19.52 -5.33 -21.19
C ASP A 130 19.11 -5.17 -19.71
N TRP A 131 18.38 -4.08 -19.44
CA TRP A 131 17.78 -3.75 -18.15
C TRP A 131 16.34 -4.24 -18.08
N GLU A 132 16.13 -5.56 -18.19
CA GLU A 132 14.80 -6.14 -18.05
C GLU A 132 14.52 -6.61 -16.61
N PHE A 133 13.40 -6.06 -16.09
CA PHE A 133 12.37 -6.71 -15.28
C PHE A 133 12.63 -7.02 -13.79
N PHE A 134 11.96 -6.23 -12.93
CA PHE A 134 11.38 -6.71 -11.68
C PHE A 134 9.85 -6.62 -11.81
N GLU A 135 9.21 -7.76 -12.02
CA GLU A 135 7.84 -8.04 -11.52
C GLU A 135 7.96 -9.16 -10.47
#